data_AF-A0A9Y0ZEN4-F1
#
_entry.id   AF-A0A9Y0ZEN4-F1
#
_cell.length_a   1.000
_cell.length_b   1.000
_cell.length_c   1.000
_cell.angle_alpha   90.00
_cell.angle_beta   90.00
_cell.angle_gamma   90.00
#
_symmetry.space_group_name_H-M   'P 1'
#
loop_
_entity.id
_entity.type
_entity.pdbx_description
1 polymer ?
#
loop_
_entity_poly.entity_id
_entity_poly.type
_entity_poly.pdbx_seq_one_letter_code
_entity_poly.pdbx_strand_id
1 'polypeptide(L)'
;FAFACPKPFAIVRPSLVCGTKTNRRNGVLRAKLGDENDPLLFSAVNAASLRFQETHRPEPLFVDPYAGCFVPPNIQTDLKKHSNHYCLATKFIDDKLLQAVNRMDGHKQVVLLTDGMDTRPYRLKWPTSTIIFDVSPERVFKKAASELEGVGAKIPRGCMFLHIPLECPNIQQSLHAKGFHGNRPSIWAIQVMKGFGFCSNYHLRLNYYTNLQQS
;
A
#
# COMPACT_ATOMS: atom_id res chain seq x y z
N PHE A 1 12.70 -44.65 35.28
CA PHE A 1 12.10 -43.57 36.09
C PHE A 1 11.38 -42.62 35.15
N ALA A 2 10.07 -42.76 35.06
CA ALA A 2 9.17 -41.87 34.34
C ALA A 2 8.21 -41.30 35.36
N PHE A 3 8.13 -39.97 35.48
CA PHE A 3 7.16 -39.29 36.32
C PHE A 3 6.05 -38.73 35.44
N ALA A 4 4.81 -39.06 35.80
CA ALA A 4 3.59 -38.61 35.16
C ALA A 4 2.81 -37.65 36.07
N CYS A 5 2.01 -36.80 35.40
CA CYS A 5 0.85 -36.02 35.86
C CYS A 5 1.08 -34.70 36.62
N PRO A 6 0.08 -33.77 36.67
CA PRO A 6 -1.16 -33.65 35.88
C PRO A 6 -1.47 -32.22 35.32
N LYS A 7 -2.50 -32.13 34.46
CA LYS A 7 -3.07 -30.90 33.84
C LYS A 7 -3.81 -30.01 34.86
N PRO A 8 -3.80 -28.66 34.72
CA PRO A 8 -4.66 -27.79 35.51
C PRO A 8 -6.05 -27.55 34.88
N PHE A 9 -7.02 -27.45 35.79
CA PHE A 9 -8.46 -27.24 35.61
C PHE A 9 -8.82 -25.82 35.14
N ALA A 10 -9.88 -25.73 34.35
CA ALA A 10 -10.58 -24.49 34.03
C ALA A 10 -11.41 -24.02 35.23
N ILE A 11 -11.26 -22.74 35.60
CA ILE A 11 -12.13 -22.05 36.57
C ILE A 11 -12.88 -20.95 35.82
N VAL A 12 -14.20 -21.13 35.74
CA VAL A 12 -15.18 -20.14 35.30
C VAL A 12 -15.89 -19.60 36.54
N ARG A 13 -16.06 -18.28 36.65
CA ARG A 13 -17.13 -17.55 37.38
C ARG A 13 -16.81 -16.03 37.45
N PRO A 14 -17.79 -15.15 37.69
CA PRO A 14 -19.02 -14.93 36.94
C PRO A 14 -19.20 -13.44 36.53
N SER A 15 -20.20 -13.21 35.70
CA SER A 15 -20.69 -11.92 35.19
C SER A 15 -21.21 -10.98 36.28
N LEU A 16 -20.72 -9.73 36.28
CA LEU A 16 -21.30 -8.61 37.02
C LEU A 16 -21.96 -7.65 36.04
N VAL A 17 -23.30 -7.62 36.09
CA VAL A 17 -24.15 -6.62 35.46
C VAL A 17 -24.14 -5.37 36.34
N CYS A 18 -23.77 -4.23 35.80
CA CYS A 18 -24.12 -2.92 36.36
C CYS A 18 -24.53 -2.02 35.20
N GLY A 19 -25.80 -1.64 35.16
CA GLY A 19 -26.32 -0.66 34.20
C GLY A 19 -26.26 0.75 34.77
N THR A 20 -26.11 1.75 33.90
CA THR A 20 -26.74 3.08 34.03
C THR A 20 -26.79 3.78 32.67
N LYS A 21 -27.68 4.78 32.58
CA LYS A 21 -28.41 5.28 31.40
C LYS A 21 -27.64 6.30 30.54
N THR A 22 -28.26 6.56 29.38
CA THR A 22 -28.16 7.75 28.48
C THR A 22 -26.93 7.76 27.56
N ASN A 23 -26.99 8.16 26.29
CA ASN A 23 -27.73 9.27 25.69
C ASN A 23 -27.86 9.04 24.16
N ARG A 24 -28.99 9.45 23.57
CA ARG A 24 -29.20 9.47 22.11
C ARG A 24 -28.20 10.45 21.48
N ARG A 25 -27.34 9.95 20.60
CA ARG A 25 -26.67 10.77 19.58
C ARG A 25 -26.88 10.12 18.22
N ASN A 26 -27.45 10.89 17.30
CA ASN A 26 -27.58 10.57 15.89
C ASN A 26 -26.17 10.40 15.31
N GLY A 27 -25.67 9.17 15.30
CA GLY A 27 -24.48 8.79 14.57
C GLY A 27 -24.89 8.39 13.17
N VAL A 28 -24.47 9.16 12.17
CA VAL A 28 -24.45 8.71 10.77
C VAL A 28 -23.67 7.40 10.76
N LEU A 29 -24.36 6.29 10.52
CA LEU A 29 -23.77 4.96 10.41
C LEU A 29 -22.88 4.94 9.17
N ARG A 30 -21.60 5.30 9.32
CA ARG A 30 -20.57 4.94 8.35
C ARG A 30 -20.44 3.42 8.44
N ALA A 31 -21.16 2.72 7.57
CA ALA A 31 -21.08 1.27 7.47
C ALA A 31 -19.60 0.89 7.31
N LYS A 32 -19.07 0.15 8.30
CA LYS A 32 -17.78 -0.52 8.14
C LYS A 32 -17.98 -1.57 7.05
N LEU A 33 -17.55 -1.29 5.83
CA LEU A 33 -17.39 -2.33 4.81
C LEU A 33 -16.46 -3.38 5.43
N GLY A 34 -16.97 -4.60 5.59
CA GLY A 34 -16.13 -5.74 5.93
C GLY A 34 -15.09 -5.95 4.84
N ASP A 35 -13.90 -6.42 5.21
CA ASP A 35 -12.78 -6.60 4.29
C ASP A 35 -13.11 -7.45 3.05
N GLU A 36 -14.06 -8.38 3.18
CA GLU A 36 -14.53 -9.27 2.11
C GLU A 36 -15.25 -8.55 0.95
N ASN A 37 -15.78 -7.33 1.15
CA ASN A 37 -16.60 -6.61 0.16
C ASN A 37 -16.02 -5.25 -0.26
N ASP A 38 -14.77 -4.95 0.10
CA ASP A 38 -14.13 -3.69 -0.27
C ASP A 38 -13.48 -3.81 -1.66
N PRO A 39 -13.99 -3.11 -2.69
CA PRO A 39 -13.45 -3.20 -4.05
C PRO A 39 -12.03 -2.65 -4.17
N LEU A 40 -11.63 -1.68 -3.34
CA LEU A 40 -10.28 -1.12 -3.36
C LEU A 40 -9.28 -2.13 -2.79
N LEU A 41 -9.65 -2.74 -1.66
CA LEU A 41 -8.85 -3.79 -1.05
C LEU A 41 -8.74 -5.02 -1.95
N PHE A 42 -9.85 -5.49 -2.51
CA PHE A 42 -9.85 -6.60 -3.46
C PHE A 42 -8.93 -6.32 -4.66
N SER A 43 -9.00 -5.10 -5.21
CA SER A 43 -8.16 -4.67 -6.31
C SER A 43 -6.66 -4.71 -5.94
N ALA A 44 -6.30 -4.14 -4.79
CA ALA A 44 -4.92 -4.11 -4.31
C ALA A 44 -4.37 -5.51 -4.01
N VAL A 45 -5.17 -6.40 -3.40
CA VAL A 45 -4.79 -7.79 -3.14
C VAL A 45 -4.58 -8.56 -4.44
N ASN A 46 -5.41 -8.37 -5.46
CA ASN A 46 -5.21 -9.00 -6.76
C ASN A 46 -3.92 -8.51 -7.45
N ALA A 47 -3.62 -7.21 -7.36
CA ALA A 47 -2.37 -6.65 -7.85
C ALA A 47 -1.13 -7.19 -7.11
N ALA A 48 -1.20 -7.35 -5.78
CA ALA A 48 -0.19 -8.03 -4.99
C ALA A 48 -0.03 -9.49 -5.39
N SER A 49 -1.13 -10.18 -5.64
CA SER A 49 -1.12 -11.58 -6.08
C SER A 49 -0.38 -11.79 -7.39
N LEU A 50 -0.55 -10.91 -8.37
CA LEU A 50 0.22 -10.95 -9.62
C LEU A 50 1.74 -10.82 -9.38
N ARG A 51 2.16 -9.94 -8.46
CA ARG A 51 3.58 -9.77 -8.08
C ARG A 51 4.12 -10.99 -7.34
N PHE A 52 3.31 -11.59 -6.47
CA PHE A 52 3.66 -12.81 -5.76
C PHE A 52 3.85 -13.97 -6.74
N GLN A 53 2.94 -14.16 -7.69
CA GLN A 53 3.08 -15.17 -8.75
C GLN A 53 4.31 -14.93 -9.61
N GLU A 54 4.55 -13.68 -10.04
CA GLU A 54 5.74 -13.32 -10.83
C GLU A 54 7.02 -13.71 -10.11
N THR A 55 7.10 -13.42 -8.81
CA THR A 55 8.26 -13.75 -7.95
C THR A 55 8.57 -15.25 -7.92
N HIS A 56 7.57 -16.12 -8.10
CA HIS A 56 7.73 -17.58 -8.06
C HIS A 56 7.92 -18.22 -9.44
N ARG A 57 8.02 -17.42 -10.51
CA ARG A 57 8.35 -17.95 -11.85
C ARG A 57 9.80 -18.45 -11.87
N PRO A 58 10.14 -19.44 -12.72
CA PRO A 58 11.53 -19.90 -12.88
C PRO A 58 12.49 -18.79 -13.31
N GLU A 59 12.03 -17.89 -14.19
CA GLU A 59 12.75 -16.70 -14.64
C GLU A 59 11.84 -15.46 -14.43
N PRO A 60 11.85 -14.88 -13.22
CA PRO A 60 10.97 -13.76 -12.89
C PRO A 60 11.49 -12.45 -13.49
N LEU A 61 10.60 -11.61 -14.00
CA LEU A 61 10.92 -10.25 -14.47
C LEU A 61 11.44 -9.37 -13.33
N PHE A 62 10.87 -9.55 -12.13
CA PHE A 62 11.29 -8.89 -10.90
C PHE A 62 10.92 -9.77 -9.70
N VAL A 63 11.55 -9.49 -8.56
CA VAL A 63 11.27 -10.15 -7.29
C VAL A 63 10.62 -9.16 -6.34
N ASP A 64 9.50 -9.58 -5.76
CA ASP A 64 8.80 -8.86 -4.71
C ASP A 64 8.69 -9.75 -3.46
N PRO A 65 9.64 -9.62 -2.52
CA PRO A 65 9.70 -10.51 -1.36
C PRO A 65 8.55 -10.28 -0.38
N TYR A 66 7.80 -9.19 -0.52
CA TYR A 66 6.76 -8.79 0.41
C TYR A 66 5.35 -9.06 -0.12
N ALA A 67 5.17 -9.20 -1.44
CA ALA A 67 3.85 -9.39 -2.03
C ALA A 67 3.05 -10.56 -1.41
N GLY A 68 3.73 -11.60 -0.95
CA GLY A 68 3.10 -12.76 -0.33
C GLY A 68 2.39 -12.47 1.00
N CYS A 69 2.77 -11.44 1.76
CA CYS A 69 2.10 -11.14 3.03
C CYS A 69 0.69 -10.55 2.85
N PHE A 70 0.37 -10.08 1.64
CA PHE A 70 -0.95 -9.52 1.30
C PHE A 70 -1.91 -10.55 0.68
N VAL A 71 -1.39 -11.72 0.28
CA VAL A 71 -2.16 -12.72 -0.48
C VAL A 71 -2.76 -13.74 0.48
N PRO A 72 -4.10 -13.81 0.63
CA PRO A 72 -4.72 -14.83 1.44
C PRO A 72 -4.44 -16.23 0.86
N PRO A 73 -4.31 -17.25 1.73
CA PRO A 73 -3.97 -18.62 1.33
C PRO A 73 -4.99 -19.28 0.39
N ASN A 74 -6.21 -18.75 0.33
CA ASN A 74 -7.33 -19.33 -0.42
C ASN A 74 -7.56 -18.66 -1.79
N ILE A 75 -6.75 -17.68 -2.21
CA ILE A 75 -6.90 -17.15 -3.57
C ILE A 75 -6.42 -18.22 -4.55
N GLN A 76 -7.38 -18.92 -5.16
CA GLN A 76 -7.15 -19.69 -6.39
C GLN A 76 -6.82 -18.70 -7.49
N THR A 77 -5.56 -18.30 -7.53
CA THR A 77 -5.07 -17.51 -8.64
C THR A 77 -5.08 -18.41 -9.86
N ASP A 78 -5.88 -18.08 -10.86
CA ASP A 78 -5.86 -18.77 -12.14
C ASP A 78 -4.49 -18.53 -12.80
N LEU A 79 -3.55 -19.43 -12.54
CA LEU A 79 -2.19 -19.43 -13.09
C LEU A 79 -2.18 -19.42 -14.63
N LYS A 80 -3.34 -19.67 -15.28
CA LYS A 80 -3.50 -19.66 -16.74
C LYS A 80 -3.88 -18.30 -17.32
N LYS A 81 -4.14 -17.27 -16.50
CA LYS A 81 -4.39 -15.92 -17.02
C LYS A 81 -3.06 -15.18 -17.26
N HIS A 82 -2.60 -15.28 -18.50
CA HIS A 82 -1.47 -14.56 -19.12
C HIS A 82 -1.61 -13.02 -19.12
N SER A 83 -1.91 -12.37 -18.00
CA SER A 83 -1.79 -10.91 -17.95
C SER A 83 -0.37 -10.49 -17.55
N ASN A 84 0.57 -10.79 -18.46
CA ASN A 84 1.97 -10.36 -18.40
C ASN A 84 2.11 -8.82 -18.35
N HIS A 85 1.09 -8.07 -18.79
CA HIS A 85 1.18 -6.61 -18.89
C HIS A 85 1.37 -5.89 -17.56
N TYR A 86 0.76 -6.37 -16.46
CA TYR A 86 0.94 -5.74 -15.15
C TYR A 86 2.36 -5.99 -14.62
N CYS A 87 2.89 -7.21 -14.78
CA CYS A 87 4.25 -7.55 -14.38
C CYS A 87 5.29 -6.80 -15.24
N LEU A 88 5.10 -6.76 -16.56
CA LEU A 88 5.93 -5.97 -17.47
C LEU A 88 5.91 -4.47 -17.12
N ALA A 89 4.72 -3.90 -16.85
CA ALA A 89 4.60 -2.52 -16.43
C ALA A 89 5.30 -2.30 -15.07
N THR A 90 5.18 -3.24 -14.13
CA THR A 90 5.88 -3.18 -12.85
C THR A 90 7.39 -3.12 -13.07
N LYS A 91 7.95 -4.03 -13.87
CA LYS A 91 9.38 -4.05 -14.20
C LYS A 91 9.84 -2.76 -14.88
N PHE A 92 9.09 -2.31 -15.88
CA PHE A 92 9.40 -1.08 -16.61
C PHE A 92 9.40 0.14 -15.68
N ILE A 93 8.39 0.28 -14.83
CA ILE A 93 8.27 1.38 -13.87
C ILE A 93 9.40 1.32 -12.85
N ASP A 94 9.74 0.13 -12.33
CA ASP A 94 10.86 -0.05 -11.39
C ASP A 94 12.18 0.44 -12.00
N ASP A 95 12.49 -0.01 -13.22
CA ASP A 95 13.72 0.36 -13.93
C ASP A 95 13.77 1.87 -14.18
N LYS A 96 12.64 2.47 -14.62
CA LYS A 96 12.58 3.90 -14.92
C LYS A 96 12.66 4.77 -13.67
N LEU A 97 12.01 4.36 -12.58
CA LEU A 97 12.13 5.03 -11.29
C LEU A 97 13.57 5.03 -10.82
N LEU A 98 14.24 3.88 -10.78
CA LEU A 98 15.63 3.80 -10.35
C LEU A 98 16.55 4.56 -11.29
N GLN A 99 16.38 4.43 -12.62
CA GLN A 99 17.19 5.16 -13.59
C GLN A 99 17.07 6.68 -13.41
N ALA A 100 15.86 7.20 -13.23
CA ALA A 100 15.62 8.62 -13.11
C ALA A 100 16.08 9.16 -11.74
N VAL A 101 15.78 8.46 -10.64
CA VAL A 101 16.20 8.85 -9.28
C VAL A 101 17.73 8.85 -9.15
N ASN A 102 18.44 7.89 -9.75
CA ASN A 102 19.91 7.88 -9.74
C ASN A 102 20.55 9.06 -10.48
N ARG A 103 19.82 9.73 -11.37
CA ARG A 103 20.31 10.91 -12.11
C ARG A 103 19.98 12.23 -11.41
N MET A 104 19.23 12.19 -10.30
CA MET A 104 18.89 13.38 -9.54
C MET A 104 20.00 13.74 -8.55
N ASP A 105 20.37 15.01 -8.53
CA ASP A 105 21.27 15.54 -7.51
C ASP A 105 20.51 15.91 -6.23
N GLY A 106 21.20 15.83 -5.10
CA GLY A 106 20.63 16.21 -3.80
C GLY A 106 19.45 15.34 -3.35
N HIS A 107 18.44 16.01 -2.78
CA HIS A 107 17.24 15.38 -2.22
C HIS A 107 16.30 14.91 -3.33
N LYS A 108 15.89 13.65 -3.29
CA LYS A 108 15.14 13.00 -4.38
C LYS A 108 13.70 12.81 -3.93
N GLN A 109 12.75 13.31 -4.71
CA GLN A 109 11.33 13.23 -4.40
C GLN A 109 10.66 12.26 -5.36
N VAL A 110 10.10 11.19 -4.83
CA VAL A 110 9.37 10.18 -5.60
C VAL A 110 7.93 10.18 -5.12
N VAL A 111 6.98 10.33 -6.04
CA VAL A 111 5.55 10.21 -5.73
C VAL A 111 4.99 9.00 -6.46
N LEU A 112 4.45 8.06 -5.69
CA LEU A 112 3.81 6.85 -6.19
C LEU A 112 2.30 7.01 -5.99
N LEU A 113 1.54 7.01 -7.06
CA LEU A 113 0.07 6.96 -7.03
C LEU A 113 -0.35 5.49 -7.25
N THR A 114 -0.83 4.86 -6.18
CA THR A 114 -0.98 3.40 -6.11
C THR A 114 -2.35 2.97 -5.58
N ASP A 115 -2.59 1.65 -5.58
CA ASP A 115 -3.75 1.03 -4.94
C ASP A 115 -3.57 0.82 -3.42
N GLY A 116 -2.39 1.13 -2.86
CA GLY A 116 -2.10 1.09 -1.41
C GLY A 116 -1.34 -0.14 -0.93
N MET A 117 -1.04 -1.12 -1.80
CA MET A 117 -0.21 -2.29 -1.48
C MET A 117 1.15 -2.27 -2.17
N ASP A 118 1.64 -1.11 -2.62
CA ASP A 118 2.94 -1.01 -3.30
C ASP A 118 4.11 -1.27 -2.33
N THR A 119 5.01 -2.18 -2.71
CA THR A 119 6.17 -2.60 -1.91
C THR A 119 7.49 -2.00 -2.40
N ARG A 120 7.48 -1.20 -3.47
CA ARG A 120 8.66 -0.49 -3.99
C ARG A 120 9.44 0.26 -2.92
N PRO A 121 8.82 0.98 -1.97
CA PRO A 121 9.56 1.66 -0.90
C PRO A 121 10.47 0.72 -0.09
N TYR A 122 10.13 -0.57 -0.03
CA TYR A 122 10.83 -1.58 0.75
C TYR A 122 11.79 -2.42 -0.10
N ARG A 123 11.42 -2.77 -1.34
CA ARG A 123 12.17 -3.72 -2.18
C ARG A 123 13.14 -3.08 -3.17
N LEU A 124 12.93 -1.82 -3.57
CA LEU A 124 13.84 -1.16 -4.51
C LEU A 124 15.06 -0.57 -3.79
N LYS A 125 16.22 -0.63 -4.46
CA LYS A 125 17.50 -0.08 -3.95
C LYS A 125 17.54 1.43 -4.17
N TRP A 126 16.74 2.16 -3.43
CA TRP A 126 16.68 3.62 -3.49
C TRP A 126 18.02 4.25 -3.09
N PRO A 127 18.52 5.25 -3.83
CA PRO A 127 19.65 6.07 -3.40
C PRO A 127 19.35 6.79 -2.09
N THR A 128 20.38 7.10 -1.30
CA THR A 128 20.23 7.90 -0.08
C THR A 128 19.62 9.27 -0.38
N SER A 129 18.97 9.84 0.65
CA SER A 129 18.25 11.11 0.55
C SER A 129 17.05 11.05 -0.40
N THR A 130 16.44 9.87 -0.56
CA THR A 130 15.17 9.69 -1.27
C THR A 130 14.00 9.77 -0.30
N ILE A 131 13.04 10.64 -0.60
CA ILE A 131 11.74 10.71 0.07
C ILE A 131 10.68 10.17 -0.88
N ILE A 132 9.96 9.16 -0.43
CA ILE A 132 8.94 8.46 -1.20
C ILE A 132 7.58 8.81 -0.60
N PHE A 133 6.73 9.42 -1.40
CA PHE A 133 5.36 9.76 -1.07
C PHE A 133 4.43 8.74 -1.71
N ASP A 134 3.71 7.93 -0.93
CA ASP A 134 2.66 7.05 -1.44
C ASP A 134 1.31 7.75 -1.34
N VAL A 135 0.73 8.05 -2.50
CA VAL A 135 -0.61 8.60 -2.63
C VAL A 135 -1.55 7.44 -2.93
N SER A 136 -2.32 7.02 -1.92
CA SER A 136 -3.14 5.81 -2.02
C SER A 136 -4.30 5.83 -1.02
N PRO A 137 -5.34 4.97 -1.19
CA PRO A 137 -6.44 4.88 -0.24
C PRO A 137 -5.96 4.58 1.18
N GLU A 138 -6.36 5.40 2.14
CA GLU A 138 -5.85 5.34 3.51
C GLU A 138 -6.08 3.98 4.18
N ARG A 139 -7.26 3.40 3.94
CA ARG A 139 -7.64 2.11 4.52
C ARG A 139 -6.76 0.97 4.00
N VAL A 140 -6.48 0.93 2.69
CA VAL A 140 -5.65 -0.12 2.09
C VAL A 140 -4.20 0.04 2.54
N PHE A 141 -3.69 1.28 2.54
CA PHE A 141 -2.35 1.59 3.04
C PHE A 141 -2.14 1.12 4.47
N LYS A 142 -3.07 1.44 5.39
CA LYS A 142 -2.94 1.05 6.82
C LYS A 142 -2.87 -0.47 6.99
N LYS A 143 -3.65 -1.22 6.22
CA LYS A 143 -3.62 -2.68 6.25
C LYS A 143 -2.27 -3.20 5.75
N ALA A 144 -1.84 -2.73 4.59
CA ALA A 144 -0.56 -3.11 3.99
C ALA A 144 0.63 -2.78 4.92
N ALA A 145 0.62 -1.60 5.54
CA ALA A 145 1.66 -1.16 6.46
C ALA A 145 1.76 -2.09 7.69
N SER A 146 0.63 -2.53 8.25
CA SER A 146 0.61 -3.48 9.37
C SER A 146 1.12 -4.86 8.97
N GLU A 147 0.77 -5.35 7.78
CA GLU A 147 1.23 -6.65 7.26
C GLU A 147 2.74 -6.61 6.94
N LEU A 148 3.23 -5.50 6.39
CA LEU A 148 4.65 -5.26 6.12
C LEU A 148 5.48 -5.15 7.40
N GLU A 149 4.96 -4.46 8.41
CA GLU A 149 5.59 -4.39 9.74
C GLU A 149 5.68 -5.79 10.37
N GLY A 150 4.61 -6.59 10.26
CA GLY A 150 4.56 -7.96 10.78
C GLY A 150 5.63 -8.89 10.19
N VAL A 151 6.03 -8.68 8.93
CA VAL A 151 7.13 -9.43 8.29
C VAL A 151 8.49 -8.73 8.39
N GLY A 152 8.58 -7.64 9.13
CA GLY A 152 9.83 -6.90 9.36
C GLY A 152 10.37 -6.18 8.12
N ALA A 153 9.49 -5.76 7.20
CA ALA A 153 9.90 -4.95 6.04
C ALA A 153 10.50 -3.62 6.52
N LYS A 154 11.61 -3.20 5.91
CA LYS A 154 12.33 -1.97 6.30
C LYS A 154 12.57 -1.09 5.10
N ILE A 155 12.39 0.21 5.30
CA ILE A 155 12.80 1.23 4.33
C ILE A 155 14.33 1.28 4.28
N PRO A 156 14.95 1.40 3.09
CA PRO A 156 16.39 1.56 2.96
C PRO A 156 16.93 2.70 3.82
N ARG A 157 18.10 2.49 4.44
CA ARG A 157 18.74 3.51 5.29
C ARG A 157 18.96 4.81 4.51
N GLY A 158 18.66 5.94 5.15
CA GLY A 158 18.77 7.26 4.53
C GLY A 158 17.63 7.60 3.56
N CYS A 159 16.58 6.78 3.48
CA CYS A 159 15.35 7.10 2.78
C CYS A 159 14.20 7.34 3.78
N MET A 160 13.17 8.04 3.32
CA MET A 160 11.93 8.27 4.07
C MET A 160 10.72 7.80 3.27
N PHE A 161 9.72 7.24 3.94
CA PHE A 161 8.48 6.79 3.33
C PHE A 161 7.28 7.43 4.03
N LEU A 162 6.45 8.14 3.27
CA LEU A 162 5.36 8.97 3.78
C LEU A 162 4.08 8.72 2.99
N HIS A 163 3.01 8.32 3.67
CA HIS A 163 1.71 8.15 3.04
C HIS A 163 0.96 9.48 2.90
N ILE A 164 0.23 9.66 1.81
CA ILE A 164 -0.67 10.79 1.54
C ILE A 164 -2.04 10.17 1.21
N PRO A 165 -3.04 10.28 2.09
CA PRO A 165 -4.36 9.74 1.82
C PRO A 165 -4.96 10.31 0.54
N LEU A 166 -5.38 9.43 -0.37
CA LEU A 166 -6.05 9.84 -1.60
C LEU A 166 -7.38 10.55 -1.33
N GLU A 167 -8.00 10.24 -0.19
CA GLU A 167 -9.23 10.86 0.31
C GLU A 167 -9.02 12.29 0.85
N CYS A 168 -7.77 12.80 0.91
CA CYS A 168 -7.51 14.17 1.31
C CYS A 168 -8.16 15.17 0.32
N PRO A 169 -8.83 16.23 0.82
CA PRO A 169 -9.49 17.22 -0.04
C PRO A 169 -8.49 18.04 -0.87
N ASN A 170 -7.25 18.17 -0.41
CA ASN A 170 -6.18 18.87 -1.13
C ASN A 170 -4.86 18.09 -0.99
N ILE A 171 -4.61 17.20 -1.95
CA ILE A 171 -3.40 16.36 -2.01
C ILE A 171 -2.12 17.20 -2.07
N GLN A 172 -2.13 18.33 -2.79
CA GLN A 172 -0.97 19.21 -2.90
C GLN A 172 -0.59 19.80 -1.54
N GLN A 173 -1.57 20.30 -0.79
CA GLN A 173 -1.33 20.82 0.55
C GLN A 173 -0.83 19.72 1.50
N SER A 174 -1.40 18.52 1.41
CA SER A 174 -0.94 17.36 2.20
C SER A 174 0.49 16.96 1.85
N LEU A 175 0.88 16.97 0.57
CA LEU A 175 2.25 16.74 0.13
C LEU A 175 3.20 17.78 0.72
N HIS A 176 2.89 19.07 0.58
CA HIS A 176 3.73 20.16 1.13
C HIS A 176 3.87 20.06 2.65
N ALA A 177 2.78 19.77 3.35
CA ALA A 177 2.81 19.58 4.80
C ALA A 177 3.70 18.40 5.24
N LYS A 178 3.92 17.42 4.36
CA LYS A 178 4.85 16.29 4.58
C LYS A 178 6.24 16.51 3.98
N GLY A 179 6.57 17.73 3.55
CA GLY A 179 7.91 18.10 3.11
C GLY A 179 8.16 17.99 1.60
N PHE A 180 7.13 17.78 0.79
CA PHE A 180 7.25 17.92 -0.66
C PHE A 180 7.50 19.38 -1.05
N HIS A 181 8.46 19.60 -1.95
CA HIS A 181 8.82 20.92 -2.47
C HIS A 181 8.62 20.94 -3.99
N GLY A 182 7.64 21.71 -4.45
CA GLY A 182 7.30 21.84 -5.87
C GLY A 182 8.41 22.48 -6.72
N ASN A 183 9.25 23.32 -6.11
CA ASN A 183 10.37 24.00 -6.80
C ASN A 183 11.62 23.09 -6.94
N ARG A 184 11.49 21.79 -6.63
CA ARG A 184 12.58 20.82 -6.74
C ARG A 184 12.14 19.69 -7.67
N PRO A 185 13.06 19.09 -8.45
CA PRO A 185 12.74 17.96 -9.30
C PRO A 185 12.05 16.84 -8.52
N SER A 186 11.03 16.25 -9.13
CA SER A 186 10.31 15.10 -8.58
C SER A 186 9.95 14.13 -9.69
N ILE A 187 9.87 12.84 -9.34
CA ILE A 187 9.47 11.78 -10.26
C ILE A 187 8.15 11.20 -9.79
N TRP A 188 7.22 11.07 -10.73
CA TRP A 188 5.87 10.60 -10.47
C TRP A 188 5.65 9.29 -11.23
N ALA A 189 5.12 8.29 -10.54
CA ALA A 189 4.69 7.04 -11.15
C ALA A 189 3.25 6.74 -10.74
N ILE A 190 2.45 6.30 -11.71
CA ILE A 190 1.06 5.93 -11.51
C ILE A 190 0.93 4.47 -11.91
N GLN A 191 0.52 3.63 -10.98
CA GLN A 191 0.19 2.24 -11.27
C GLN A 191 -0.99 1.81 -10.41
N VAL A 192 -2.12 1.60 -11.06
CA VAL A 192 -3.36 1.16 -10.44
C VAL A 192 -3.99 0.07 -11.29
N MET A 193 -4.66 -0.89 -10.64
CA MET A 193 -5.37 -1.94 -11.36
C MET A 193 -6.75 -1.45 -11.85
N LYS A 194 -7.22 -1.99 -12.98
CA LYS A 194 -8.53 -1.65 -13.58
C LYS A 194 -9.66 -1.86 -12.56
N GLY A 195 -10.59 -0.90 -12.48
CA GLY A 195 -11.71 -0.90 -11.54
C GLY A 195 -11.58 0.14 -10.42
N PHE A 196 -10.37 0.69 -10.24
CA PHE A 196 -10.19 1.91 -9.48
C PHE A 196 -10.91 3.04 -10.22
N GLY A 197 -12.08 3.45 -9.72
CA GLY A 197 -12.96 4.44 -10.33
C GLY A 197 -12.38 5.85 -10.35
N PHE A 198 -11.30 6.07 -11.11
CA PHE A 198 -10.82 7.41 -11.48
C PHE A 198 -11.85 8.20 -12.30
N CYS A 199 -12.94 7.56 -12.78
CA CYS A 199 -13.82 8.11 -13.80
C CYS A 199 -15.21 8.62 -13.36
N SER A 200 -15.58 8.62 -12.07
CA SER A 200 -16.92 9.22 -11.74
C SER A 200 -17.05 10.02 -10.45
N ASN A 201 -16.29 9.72 -9.37
CA ASN A 201 -16.42 10.47 -8.11
C ASN A 201 -15.13 11.14 -7.64
N TYR A 202 -13.97 10.74 -8.17
CA TYR A 202 -12.69 11.39 -7.91
C TYR A 202 -12.31 12.17 -9.15
N HIS A 203 -12.80 13.41 -9.26
CA HIS A 203 -12.33 14.36 -10.28
C HIS A 203 -10.91 14.81 -9.92
N LEU A 204 -9.97 13.86 -9.88
CA LEU A 204 -8.56 14.15 -10.02
C LEU A 204 -8.41 14.64 -11.46
N ARG A 205 -8.55 15.96 -11.63
CA ARG A 205 -8.08 16.66 -12.82
C ARG A 205 -6.62 16.25 -13.01
N LEU A 206 -6.39 15.26 -13.86
CA LEU A 206 -5.06 14.91 -14.38
C LEU A 206 -4.35 16.16 -14.95
N ASN A 207 -5.12 17.19 -15.30
CA ASN A 207 -4.66 18.54 -15.68
C ASN A 207 -3.77 19.25 -14.64
N TYR A 208 -3.73 18.84 -13.37
CA TYR A 208 -2.79 19.42 -12.40
C TYR A 208 -1.38 18.82 -12.49
N TYR A 209 -1.24 17.56 -12.93
CA TYR A 209 0.07 16.90 -12.98
C TYR A 209 0.93 17.33 -14.16
N THR A 210 0.31 17.79 -15.26
CA THR A 210 1.04 18.40 -16.40
C THR A 210 1.67 19.74 -16.05
N ASN A 211 1.10 20.52 -15.12
CA ASN A 211 1.66 21.81 -14.72
C ASN A 211 2.90 21.68 -13.82
N LEU A 212 3.02 20.61 -13.04
CA LEU A 212 4.22 20.34 -12.22
C LEU A 212 5.41 19.82 -13.03
N GLN A 213 5.21 19.42 -14.29
CA GLN A 213 6.31 19.07 -15.19
C GLN A 213 6.85 20.26 -16.00
N GLN A 214 6.22 21.44 -15.92
CA GLN A 214 6.56 22.61 -16.74
C GLN A 214 7.13 23.80 -15.96
N SER A 215 7.32 23.70 -14.63
CA SER A 215 7.88 24.77 -13.79
C SER A 215 9.22 24.40 -13.20
#